data_AF-A0A645IB12-F1
#
_entry.id   AF-A0A645IB12-F1
#
_cell.length_a   1.000
_cell.length_b   1.000
_cell.length_c   1.000
_cell.angle_alpha   90.00
_cell.angle_beta   90.00
_cell.angle_gamma   90.00
#
_symmetry.space_group_name_H-M   'P 1'
#
loop_
_entity.id
_entity.type
_entity.pdbx_description
1 polymer ?
#
loop_
_entity_poly.entity_id
_entity_poly.type
_entity_poly.pdbx_seq_one_letter_code
_entity_poly.pdbx_strand_id
1 'polypeptide(L)'
;MARDAIDSVVKIDPKASFILMGDLNDDPTNKSIYEVLGAKGKIAETKKTGDMFNPFYAMYKAGYGSLAYQDSWNLFDNIVVSNNLINDPKQKVVLAKSDNNKFWGNIFNRSFLTQQSGQYKNYPLRTFVGTNFQGGYSDHFPVFIYLLSKQ
;
A
#
# COMPACT_ATOMS: atom_id res chain seq x y z
N MET A 1 -5.56 11.80 12.96
CA MET A 1 -6.01 12.50 11.73
C MET A 1 -6.67 11.56 10.72
N ALA A 2 -5.94 10.68 10.03
CA ALA A 2 -6.54 9.76 9.04
C ALA A 2 -7.61 8.84 9.63
N ARG A 3 -7.30 8.22 10.79
CA ARG A 3 -8.25 7.38 11.53
C ARG A 3 -9.52 8.13 11.91
N ASP A 4 -9.39 9.34 12.45
CA ASP A 4 -10.54 10.15 12.90
C ASP A 4 -11.47 10.51 11.73
N ALA A 5 -10.90 10.82 10.55
CA ALA A 5 -11.68 11.08 9.34
C ALA A 5 -12.46 9.84 8.89
N ILE A 6 -11.81 8.66 8.91
CA ILE A 6 -12.45 7.38 8.61
C ILE A 6 -13.58 7.09 9.60
N ASP A 7 -13.34 7.27 10.90
CA ASP A 7 -14.34 7.05 11.94
C ASP A 7 -15.53 7.99 11.79
N SER A 8 -15.30 9.24 11.40
CA SER A 8 -16.36 10.19 11.10
C SER A 8 -17.23 9.73 9.94
N VAL A 9 -16.63 9.22 8.85
CA VAL A 9 -17.37 8.69 7.69
C VAL A 9 -18.15 7.44 8.09
N VAL A 10 -17.52 6.49 8.79
CA VAL A 10 -18.14 5.24 9.24
C VAL A 10 -19.30 5.48 10.20
N LYS A 11 -19.20 6.52 11.05
CA LYS A 11 -20.29 6.91 11.95
C LYS A 11 -21.53 7.40 11.21
N ILE A 12 -21.35 8.06 10.07
CA ILE A 12 -22.44 8.57 9.22
C ILE A 12 -23.01 7.44 8.36
N ASP A 13 -22.14 6.65 7.72
CA ASP A 13 -22.50 5.53 6.89
C ASP A 13 -21.62 4.30 7.20
N PRO A 14 -22.14 3.35 8.02
CA PRO A 14 -21.44 2.09 8.32
C PRO A 14 -21.11 1.23 7.09
N LYS A 15 -21.78 1.47 5.96
CA LYS A 15 -21.57 0.74 4.69
C LYS A 15 -20.64 1.48 3.73
N ALA A 16 -20.11 2.65 4.13
CA ALA A 16 -19.19 3.42 3.30
C ALA A 16 -18.00 2.56 2.89
N SER A 17 -17.69 2.60 1.59
CA SER A 17 -16.46 2.05 1.03
C SER A 17 -15.44 3.16 0.88
N PHE A 18 -14.24 2.97 1.43
CA PHE A 18 -13.19 3.98 1.39
C PHE A 18 -11.82 3.35 1.17
N ILE A 19 -10.92 4.15 0.59
CA ILE A 19 -9.53 3.82 0.34
C ILE A 19 -8.70 4.95 0.96
N LEU A 20 -7.71 4.60 1.78
CA LEU A 20 -6.68 5.53 2.24
C LEU A 20 -5.37 5.14 1.56
N MET A 21 -4.71 6.11 0.96
CA MET A 21 -3.48 5.87 0.20
C MET A 21 -2.47 6.99 0.32
N GLY A 22 -1.20 6.64 0.12
CA GLY A 22 -0.09 7.57 0.04
C GLY A 22 1.20 6.98 0.62
N ASP A 23 2.23 7.82 0.65
CA ASP A 23 3.41 7.58 1.48
C ASP A 23 3.05 7.83 2.96
N LEU A 24 2.93 6.74 3.72
CA LEU A 24 2.56 6.81 5.13
C LEU A 24 3.76 6.92 6.07
N ASN A 25 5.00 6.95 5.54
CA ASN A 25 6.25 6.99 6.28
C ASN A 25 6.45 5.87 7.33
N ASP A 26 5.68 4.79 7.23
CA ASP A 26 5.74 3.63 8.10
C ASP A 26 5.44 2.36 7.29
N ASP A 27 6.10 1.26 7.64
CA ASP A 27 5.86 -0.04 7.06
C ASP A 27 4.49 -0.59 7.49
N PRO A 28 3.87 -1.51 6.70
CA PRO A 28 2.57 -2.09 7.01
C PRO A 28 2.47 -2.78 8.37
N THR A 29 3.63 -3.15 8.94
CA THR A 29 3.74 -3.85 10.22
C THR A 29 3.93 -2.92 11.41
N ASN A 30 4.22 -1.64 11.20
CA ASN A 30 4.38 -0.69 12.28
C ASN A 30 3.05 -0.44 12.99
N LYS A 31 3.13 -0.13 14.29
CA LYS A 31 1.97 0.08 15.18
C LYS A 31 1.02 1.17 14.67
N SER A 32 1.57 2.25 14.11
CA SER A 32 0.82 3.35 13.51
C SER A 32 -0.13 2.87 12.41
N ILE A 33 0.30 1.92 11.58
CA ILE A 33 -0.49 1.36 10.48
C ILE A 33 -1.40 0.21 10.95
N TYR A 34 -0.83 -0.78 11.64
CA TYR A 34 -1.55 -2.01 11.98
C TYR A 34 -2.57 -1.83 13.11
N GLU A 35 -2.20 -1.06 14.15
CA GLU A 35 -3.01 -0.88 15.36
C GLU A 35 -3.78 0.44 15.34
N VAL A 36 -3.09 1.57 15.17
CA VAL A 36 -3.68 2.91 15.32
C VAL A 36 -4.60 3.23 14.14
N LEU A 37 -4.12 3.07 12.91
CA LEU A 37 -4.97 3.18 11.73
C LEU A 37 -5.96 2.01 11.68
N GLY A 38 -5.54 0.82 12.09
CA GLY A 38 -6.38 -0.39 12.09
C GLY A 38 -6.36 -1.12 10.75
N ALA A 39 -5.29 -0.95 9.97
CA ALA A 39 -5.09 -1.60 8.68
C ALA A 39 -4.47 -3.00 8.85
N LYS A 40 -5.32 -4.03 8.91
CA LYS A 40 -4.94 -5.40 9.21
C LYS A 40 -4.21 -6.08 8.06
N GLY A 41 -3.35 -7.02 8.41
CA GLY A 41 -2.51 -7.76 7.46
C GLY A 41 -3.21 -8.95 6.81
N LYS A 42 -4.36 -9.37 7.34
CA LYS A 42 -5.18 -10.45 6.80
C LYS A 42 -6.64 -10.03 6.75
N ILE A 43 -7.34 -10.41 5.69
CA ILE A 43 -8.79 -10.17 5.55
C ILE A 43 -9.58 -10.83 6.69
N ALA A 44 -9.15 -12.01 7.16
CA ALA A 44 -9.82 -12.68 8.28
C ALA A 44 -9.75 -11.90 9.62
N GLU A 45 -8.88 -10.89 9.71
CA GLU A 45 -8.74 -10.01 10.88
C GLU A 45 -9.65 -8.77 10.78
N THR A 46 -10.22 -8.46 9.61
CA THR A 46 -11.14 -7.31 9.40
C THR A 46 -12.58 -7.72 9.74
N LYS A 47 -12.90 -7.77 11.03
CA LYS A 47 -14.17 -8.31 11.55
C LYS A 47 -15.18 -7.23 11.94
N LYS A 48 -14.72 -6.02 12.22
CA LYS A 48 -15.55 -4.91 12.72
C LYS A 48 -15.82 -3.90 11.61
N THR A 49 -16.92 -3.19 11.74
CA THR A 49 -17.18 -1.99 10.91
C THR A 49 -16.06 -0.99 11.12
N GLY A 50 -15.53 -0.43 10.03
CA GLY A 50 -14.39 0.48 10.07
C GLY A 50 -13.01 -0.19 10.17
N ASP A 51 -12.94 -1.53 10.25
CA ASP A 51 -11.67 -2.22 10.03
C ASP A 51 -11.22 -2.05 8.57
N MET A 52 -9.92 -1.93 8.40
CA MET A 52 -9.26 -1.86 7.09
C MET A 52 -8.35 -3.05 6.88
N PHE A 53 -8.12 -3.36 5.62
CA PHE A 53 -7.13 -4.32 5.18
C PHE A 53 -5.98 -3.60 4.49
N ASN A 54 -4.74 -4.02 4.76
CA ASN A 54 -3.55 -3.59 4.07
C ASN A 54 -3.09 -4.67 3.05
N PRO A 55 -3.32 -4.46 1.74
CA PRO A 55 -2.88 -5.34 0.66
C PRO A 55 -1.37 -5.58 0.59
N PHE A 56 -0.56 -4.72 1.21
CA PHE A 56 0.90 -4.74 1.14
C PHE A 56 1.56 -5.43 2.33
N TYR A 57 0.82 -5.75 3.40
CA TYR A 57 1.37 -6.36 4.61
C TYR A 57 2.13 -7.67 4.33
N ALA A 58 1.50 -8.58 3.59
CA ALA A 58 2.12 -9.86 3.24
C ALA A 58 3.32 -9.70 2.31
N MET A 59 3.34 -8.62 1.50
CA MET A 59 4.43 -8.31 0.58
C MET A 59 5.65 -7.80 1.34
N TYR A 60 5.45 -6.86 2.27
CA TYR A 60 6.52 -6.40 3.16
C TYR A 60 7.11 -7.56 3.97
N LYS A 61 6.27 -8.44 4.54
CA LYS A 61 6.75 -9.65 5.25
C LYS A 61 7.55 -10.62 4.37
N ALA A 62 7.42 -10.53 3.04
CA ALA A 62 8.18 -11.31 2.07
C ALA A 62 9.46 -10.58 1.57
N GLY A 63 9.79 -9.42 2.13
CA GLY A 63 11.02 -8.67 1.83
C GLY A 63 10.91 -7.69 0.66
N TYR A 64 9.71 -7.38 0.20
CA TYR A 64 9.49 -6.37 -0.83
C TYR A 64 9.32 -4.98 -0.20
N GLY A 65 9.75 -3.94 -0.91
CA GLY A 65 9.58 -2.54 -0.50
C GLY A 65 9.40 -1.59 -1.67
N SER A 66 8.78 -0.44 -1.39
CA SER A 66 8.65 0.67 -2.34
C SER A 66 9.90 1.56 -2.33
N LEU A 67 10.68 1.59 -1.26
CA LEU A 67 11.92 2.36 -1.18
C LEU A 67 13.03 1.57 -0.47
N ALA A 68 14.27 2.01 -0.67
CA ALA A 68 15.45 1.42 -0.03
C ALA A 68 16.30 2.49 0.67
N TYR A 69 16.70 2.17 1.90
CA TYR A 69 17.57 2.98 2.74
C TYR A 69 18.51 2.08 3.55
N GLN A 70 19.81 2.40 3.55
CA GLN A 70 20.84 1.60 4.26
C GLN A 70 20.74 0.09 3.99
N ASP A 71 20.60 -0.28 2.71
CA ASP A 71 20.48 -1.67 2.25
C ASP A 71 19.28 -2.44 2.84
N SER A 72 18.28 -1.71 3.34
CA SER A 72 17.01 -2.25 3.83
C SER A 72 15.85 -1.73 2.99
N TRP A 73 14.89 -2.60 2.74
CA TRP A 73 13.64 -2.27 2.05
C TRP A 73 12.58 -1.81 3.04
N ASN A 74 11.96 -0.67 2.73
CA ASN A 74 10.76 -0.20 3.39
C ASN A 74 9.59 -0.16 2.40
N LEU A 75 8.37 -0.23 2.91
CA LEU A 75 7.13 -0.18 2.15
C LEU A 75 6.21 0.89 2.77
N PHE A 76 6.60 2.15 2.61
CA PHE A 76 5.84 3.29 3.15
C PHE A 76 4.62 3.63 2.29
N ASP A 77 4.73 3.41 0.98
CA ASP A 77 3.64 3.64 0.03
C ASP A 77 2.57 2.55 0.15
N ASN A 78 1.44 2.91 0.74
CA ASN A 78 0.36 1.96 1.03
C ASN A 78 -0.95 2.42 0.39
N ILE A 79 -1.78 1.45 0.00
CA ILE A 79 -3.18 1.65 -0.37
C ILE A 79 -4.00 0.67 0.48
N VAL A 80 -4.60 1.17 1.55
CA VAL A 80 -5.45 0.39 2.47
C VAL A 80 -6.92 0.55 2.11
N VAL A 81 -7.68 -0.52 2.24
CA VAL A 81 -9.09 -0.56 1.83
C VAL A 81 -9.99 -0.92 2.99
N SER A 82 -11.19 -0.34 3.03
CA SER A 82 -12.22 -0.71 4.00
C SER A 82 -12.68 -2.16 3.82
N ASN A 83 -13.09 -2.82 4.92
CA ASN A 83 -13.66 -4.17 4.87
C ASN A 83 -14.83 -4.31 3.86
N ASN A 84 -15.62 -3.24 3.66
CA ASN A 84 -16.74 -3.20 2.72
C ASN A 84 -16.31 -3.41 1.25
N LEU A 85 -15.08 -3.06 0.87
CA LEU A 85 -14.53 -3.32 -0.48
C LEU A 85 -14.09 -4.77 -0.68
N ILE A 86 -14.20 -5.62 0.34
CA ILE A 86 -13.72 -7.01 0.32
C ILE A 86 -14.90 -7.98 0.50
N ASN A 87 -15.74 -7.73 1.51
CA ASN A 87 -16.68 -8.71 2.02
C ASN A 87 -18.16 -8.38 1.74
N ASP A 88 -18.51 -7.21 1.17
CA ASP A 88 -19.91 -6.89 0.88
C ASP A 88 -20.34 -7.49 -0.48
N PRO A 89 -21.26 -8.49 -0.49
CA PRO A 89 -21.73 -9.09 -1.73
C PRO A 89 -22.48 -8.11 -2.63
N LYS A 90 -23.09 -7.06 -2.06
CA LYS A 90 -23.83 -6.01 -2.79
C LYS A 90 -22.92 -4.97 -3.42
N GLN A 91 -21.64 -4.96 -3.06
CA GLN A 91 -20.70 -4.00 -3.58
C GLN A 91 -20.38 -4.27 -5.06
N LYS A 92 -20.58 -3.25 -5.89
CA LYS A 92 -20.30 -3.30 -7.33
C LYS A 92 -18.81 -3.33 -7.62
N VAL A 93 -17.98 -2.71 -6.78
CA VAL A 93 -16.52 -2.67 -6.95
C VAL A 93 -15.84 -3.36 -5.78
N VAL A 94 -15.06 -4.40 -6.05
CA VAL A 94 -14.36 -5.18 -5.01
C VAL A 94 -12.85 -5.20 -5.24
N LEU A 95 -12.10 -5.31 -4.15
CA LEU A 95 -10.67 -5.60 -4.18
C LEU A 95 -10.44 -6.94 -4.87
N ALA A 96 -9.47 -6.96 -5.79
CA ALA A 96 -9.11 -8.15 -6.53
C ALA A 96 -7.61 -8.45 -6.44
N LYS A 97 -7.27 -9.71 -6.71
CA LYS A 97 -5.90 -10.11 -7.04
C LYS A 97 -5.79 -10.30 -8.54
N SER A 98 -4.60 -10.05 -9.08
CA SER A 98 -4.24 -10.60 -10.39
C SER A 98 -4.09 -12.12 -10.27
N ASP A 99 -4.56 -12.87 -11.26
CA ASP A 99 -4.52 -14.34 -11.28
C ASP A 99 -3.10 -14.91 -11.06
N ASN A 100 -2.07 -14.15 -11.43
CA ASN A 100 -0.67 -14.53 -11.30
C ASN A 100 0.04 -13.90 -10.09
N ASN A 101 -0.67 -13.14 -9.23
CA ASN A 101 -0.06 -12.48 -8.08
C ASN A 101 -0.50 -13.13 -6.75
N LYS A 102 0.50 -13.51 -5.94
CA LYS A 102 0.31 -14.01 -4.58
C LYS A 102 -0.26 -12.94 -3.63
N PHE A 103 0.08 -11.68 -3.87
CA PHE A 103 -0.25 -10.54 -3.02
C PHE A 103 -1.49 -9.80 -3.52
N TRP A 104 -2.13 -9.04 -2.61
CA TRP A 104 -3.25 -8.17 -2.96
C TRP A 104 -2.78 -6.81 -3.48
N GLY A 105 -1.68 -6.29 -2.91
CA GLY A 105 -0.99 -5.10 -3.41
C GLY A 105 0.01 -5.44 -4.51
N ASN A 106 0.52 -4.41 -5.18
CA ASN A 106 1.55 -4.53 -6.22
C ASN A 106 2.51 -3.34 -6.14
N ILE A 107 3.80 -3.60 -6.36
CA ILE A 107 4.83 -2.57 -6.56
C ILE A 107 5.19 -2.56 -8.05
N PHE A 108 5.06 -1.41 -8.69
CA PHE A 108 5.45 -1.23 -10.09
C PHE A 108 6.95 -0.98 -10.18
N ASN A 109 7.69 -2.04 -10.52
CA ASN A 109 9.14 -1.98 -10.71
C ASN A 109 9.48 -2.36 -12.16
N ARG A 110 9.88 -1.38 -12.96
CA ARG A 110 10.40 -1.55 -14.32
C ARG A 110 11.84 -1.06 -14.36
N SER A 111 12.65 -1.58 -15.28
CA SER A 111 14.08 -1.26 -15.38
C SER A 111 14.37 0.24 -15.45
N PHE A 112 13.52 1.02 -16.14
CA PHE A 112 13.68 2.47 -16.23
C PHE A 112 13.44 3.21 -14.90
N LEU A 113 12.79 2.58 -13.92
CA LEU A 113 12.61 3.12 -12.57
C LEU A 113 13.72 2.70 -11.60
N THR A 114 14.69 1.89 -12.04
CA THR A 114 15.66 1.25 -11.16
C THR A 114 17.08 1.65 -11.54
N GLN A 115 17.89 2.00 -10.54
CA GLN A 115 19.30 2.32 -10.71
C GLN A 115 20.06 1.07 -11.19
N GLN A 116 20.71 1.17 -12.35
CA GLN A 116 21.33 0.01 -13.01
C GLN A 116 22.77 -0.28 -12.57
N SER A 117 23.47 0.70 -11.99
CA SER A 117 24.90 0.61 -11.65
C SER A 117 25.29 1.48 -10.45
N GLY A 118 26.52 1.34 -9.99
CA GLY A 118 27.06 2.13 -8.87
C GLY A 118 26.60 1.64 -7.50
N GLN A 119 26.87 2.43 -6.46
CA GLN A 119 26.62 2.06 -5.06
C GLN A 119 25.14 1.80 -4.75
N TYR A 120 24.22 2.46 -5.46
CA TYR A 120 22.77 2.32 -5.27
C TYR A 120 22.13 1.38 -6.31
N LYS A 121 22.90 0.47 -6.92
CA LYS A 121 22.36 -0.49 -7.88
C LYS A 121 21.18 -1.24 -7.28
N ASN A 122 20.10 -1.37 -8.05
CA ASN A 122 18.80 -1.96 -7.69
C ASN A 122 17.89 -1.10 -6.80
N TYR A 123 18.29 0.12 -6.42
CA TYR A 123 17.40 1.07 -5.74
C TYR A 123 16.49 1.77 -6.75
N PRO A 124 15.39 2.44 -6.31
CA PRO A 124 14.67 3.38 -7.15
C PRO A 124 15.61 4.43 -7.76
N LEU A 125 15.41 4.74 -9.03
CA LEU A 125 16.18 5.71 -9.79
C LEU A 125 15.73 7.12 -9.38
N ARG A 126 16.47 7.70 -8.43
CA ARG A 126 16.18 9.00 -7.81
C ARG A 126 16.34 10.14 -8.81
N THR A 127 15.51 11.18 -8.70
CA THR A 127 15.70 12.40 -9.50
C THR A 127 16.96 13.16 -9.08
N PHE A 128 17.22 13.21 -7.76
CA PHE A 128 18.40 13.83 -7.18
C PHE A 128 19.06 12.91 -6.16
N VAL A 129 20.38 13.02 -6.02
CA VAL A 129 21.15 12.52 -4.88
C VAL A 129 21.94 13.68 -4.31
N GLY A 130 21.56 14.13 -3.10
CA GLY A 130 22.01 15.41 -2.58
C GLY A 130 21.61 16.54 -3.54
N THR A 131 22.59 17.32 -4.00
CA THR A 131 22.39 18.40 -4.98
C THR A 131 22.55 17.94 -6.44
N ASN A 132 22.94 16.68 -6.67
CA ASN A 132 23.25 16.19 -8.01
C ASN A 132 22.00 15.63 -8.68
N PHE A 133 21.60 16.21 -9.80
CA PHE A 133 20.53 15.69 -10.65
C PHE A 133 20.99 14.41 -11.35
N GLN A 134 20.23 13.32 -11.20
CA GLN A 134 20.51 12.02 -11.83
C GLN A 134 19.60 11.71 -13.03
N GLY A 135 18.55 12.50 -13.25
CA GLY A 135 17.59 12.25 -14.34
C GLY A 135 16.61 11.11 -14.07
N GLY A 136 16.50 10.68 -12.81
CA GLY A 136 15.52 9.70 -12.37
C GLY A 136 14.13 10.26 -12.06
N TYR A 137 13.25 9.39 -11.57
CA TYR A 137 11.82 9.66 -11.39
C TYR A 137 11.44 9.91 -9.94
N SER A 138 11.94 9.07 -9.03
CA SER A 138 11.53 9.05 -7.62
C SER A 138 12.50 8.16 -6.83
N ASP A 139 12.67 8.44 -5.54
CA ASP A 139 13.32 7.51 -4.61
C ASP A 139 12.37 6.43 -4.06
N HIS A 140 11.13 6.42 -4.55
CA HIS A 140 10.08 5.42 -4.26
C HIS A 140 9.55 4.79 -5.55
N PHE A 141 9.29 3.49 -5.54
CA PHE A 141 8.54 2.78 -6.56
C PHE A 141 7.02 3.02 -6.38
N PRO A 142 6.27 3.23 -7.47
CA PRO A 142 4.82 3.34 -7.40
C PRO A 142 4.16 2.05 -6.91
N VAL A 143 3.06 2.19 -6.19
CA VAL A 143 2.23 1.06 -5.74
C VAL A 143 0.83 1.12 -6.32
N PHE A 144 0.20 -0.04 -6.50
CA PHE A 144 -1.15 -0.12 -7.01
C PHE A 144 -1.90 -1.36 -6.51
N ILE A 145 -3.23 -1.30 -6.58
CA ILE A 145 -4.15 -2.41 -6.31
C ILE A 145 -5.09 -2.60 -7.50
N TYR A 146 -5.70 -3.77 -7.61
CA TYR A 146 -6.76 -4.02 -8.59
C TYR A 146 -8.14 -3.90 -7.93
N LEU A 147 -9.03 -3.18 -8.61
CA LEU A 147 -10.44 -3.11 -8.29
C LEU A 147 -11.22 -3.68 -9.47
N LEU A 148 -12.14 -4.59 -9.22
CA LEU A 148 -13.00 -5.17 -10.25
C LEU A 148 -14.43 -4.69 -10.07
N SER A 149 -15.03 -4.21 -11.17
CA SER A 149 -16.46 -3.96 -11.22
C SER A 149 -17.19 -5.26 -11.55
N LYS A 150 -18.13 -5.67 -10.70
CA LYS A 150 -19.15 -6.66 -11.01
C LYS A 150 -20.14 -6.02 -11.99
N GLN A 151 -20.47 -6.73 -13.06
CA GLN A 151 -21.57 -6.37 -13.97
C GLN A 151 -22.91 -6.66 -13.32
#